data_AF-A0A930TT31-F1
#
_entry.id   AF-A0A930TT31-F1
#
_cell.length_a   1.000
_cell.length_b   1.000
_cell.length_c   1.000
_cell.angle_alpha   90.00
_cell.angle_beta   90.00
_cell.angle_gamma   90.00
#
_symmetry.space_group_name_H-M   'P 1'
#
loop_
_entity.id
_entity.type
_entity.pdbx_description
1 polymer ?
#
loop_
_entity_poly.entity_id
_entity_poly.type
_entity_poly.pdbx_seq_one_letter_code
_entity_poly.pdbx_strand_id
1 'polypeptide(L)' 'MDPSAYDLTLEQQFQMRLMEASADNMTHEQAQALLVQASRLLMIKDNVIRNLLRKTPLDSFGLEA' A
#
# COMPACT_ATOMS: atom_id res chain seq x y z
N MET A 1 11.17 14.39 6.15
CA MET A 1 10.42 13.45 5.29
C MET A 1 9.81 14.26 4.17
N ASP A 2 10.16 13.94 2.92
CA ASP A 2 9.59 14.58 1.74
C ASP A 2 8.11 14.18 1.62
N PRO A 3 7.15 15.12 1.60
CA PRO A 3 5.73 14.80 1.46
C PRO A 3 5.41 14.00 0.18
N SER A 4 6.20 14.18 -0.87
CA SER A 4 6.02 13.51 -2.16
C SER A 4 6.39 12.02 -2.13
N ALA A 5 7.05 11.54 -1.07
CA ALA A 5 7.38 10.13 -0.91
C ALA A 5 6.13 9.23 -0.77
N TYR A 6 4.96 9.82 -0.48
CA TYR A 6 3.67 9.12 -0.43
C TYR A 6 2.84 9.29 -1.70
N ASP A 7 3.29 10.11 -2.64
CA ASP A 7 2.61 10.28 -3.92
C ASP A 7 2.82 9.04 -4.79
N LEU A 8 1.80 8.69 -5.57
CA LEU A 8 1.91 7.60 -6.53
C LEU A 8 2.86 8.01 -7.66
N THR A 9 3.77 7.11 -8.04
CA THR A 9 4.56 7.29 -9.26
C THR A 9 3.65 7.29 -10.50
N LEU A 10 4.14 7.80 -11.63
CA LEU A 10 3.38 7.79 -12.88
C LEU A 10 2.91 6.38 -13.26
N GLU A 11 3.78 5.39 -13.09
CA GLU A 11 3.47 3.98 -13.37
C GLU A 11 2.39 3.45 -12.43
N GLN A 12 2.44 3.81 -11.15
CA GLN A 12 1.41 3.42 -10.18
C GLN A 12 0.06 4.09 -10.50
N GLN A 13 0.07 5.36 -10.92
CA GLN A 13 -1.13 6.05 -11.40
C GLN A 13 -1.72 5.37 -12.65
N PHE A 14 -0.87 4.92 -13.58
CA PHE A 14 -1.30 4.14 -14.74
C PHE A 14 -1.93 2.80 -14.32
N GLN A 15 -1.33 2.09 -13.36
CA GLN A 15 -1.92 0.85 -12.82
C GLN A 15 -3.28 1.10 -12.16
N MET A 16 -3.47 2.24 -11.49
CA MET A 16 -4.78 2.61 -10.93
C MET A 16 -5.85 2.74 -12.03
N ARG A 17 -5.51 3.29 -13.20
CA ARG A 17 -6.43 3.38 -14.35
C ARG A 17 -6.79 2.01 -14.93
N LEU A 18 -5.82 1.10 -15.01
CA LEU A 18 -6.09 -0.28 -15.43
C LEU A 18 -6.97 -1.02 -14.44
N MET A 19 -6.75 -0.81 -13.14
CA MET A 19 -7.56 -1.40 -12.07
C MET A 19 -9.02 -0.89 -12.12
N GLU A 20 -9.21 0.42 -12.34
CA GLU A 20 -10.53 1.04 -12.53
C GLU A 20 -11.29 0.39 -13.69
N ALA A 21 -10.67 0.33 -14.88
CA ALA A 21 -11.27 -0.32 -16.05
C ALA A 21 -11.54 -1.83 -15.84
N SER A 22 -10.72 -2.51 -15.05
CA SER A 22 -10.93 -3.92 -14.71
C SER A 22 -12.09 -4.10 -13.73
N ALA A 23 -12.23 -3.19 -12.76
CA ALA A 23 -13.28 -3.22 -11.74
C ALA A 23 -14.67 -3.02 -12.36
N ASP A 24 -14.79 -2.18 -13.39
CA ASP A 24 -16.05 -1.96 -14.13
C ASP A 24 -16.62 -3.24 -14.77
N ASN A 25 -15.76 -4.23 -15.02
CA ASN A 25 -16.13 -5.51 -15.62
C ASN A 25 -16.30 -6.65 -14.60
N MET A 26 -16.18 -6.37 -13.30
CA MET A 26 -16.31 -7.39 -12.25
C MET A 26 -17.78 -7.66 -11.92
N THR A 27 -18.12 -8.93 -11.67
CA THR A 27 -19.38 -9.24 -10.99
C THR A 27 -19.31 -8.79 -9.53
N HIS A 28 -20.48 -8.69 -8.89
CA HIS A 28 -20.56 -8.32 -7.48
C HIS A 28 -19.76 -9.28 -6.57
N GLU A 29 -19.84 -10.58 -6.84
CA GLU A 29 -19.14 -11.63 -6.10
C GLU A 29 -17.62 -11.53 -6.27
N GLN A 30 -17.16 -11.25 -7.50
CA GLN A 30 -15.74 -11.05 -7.78
C GLN A 30 -15.21 -9.81 -7.06
N ALA A 31 -15.96 -8.70 -7.10
CA ALA A 31 -15.60 -7.47 -6.43
C ALA A 31 -15.54 -7.65 -4.90
N GLN A 32 -16.52 -8.33 -4.30
CA GLN A 32 -16.50 -8.63 -2.86
C GLN A 32 -15.31 -9.53 -2.47
N ALA A 33 -15.07 -10.59 -3.24
CA ALA A 33 -13.96 -11.51 -2.98
C ALA A 33 -12.61 -10.77 -3.06
N LEU A 34 -12.44 -9.93 -4.08
CA LEU A 34 -11.25 -9.12 -4.25
C LEU A 34 -11.08 -8.10 -3.11
N LEU A 35 -12.17 -7.46 -2.67
CA LEU A 35 -12.13 -6.52 -1.56
C LEU A 35 -11.62 -7.19 -0.28
N VAL A 36 -12.14 -8.36 0.07
CA VAL A 36 -11.70 -9.12 1.26
C VAL A 36 -10.22 -9.49 1.16
N GLN A 37 -9.75 -9.90 -0.04
CA GLN A 37 -8.34 -10.20 -0.26
C GLN A 37 -7.45 -8.96 -0.13
N ALA A 38 -7.87 -7.83 -0.71
CA ALA A 38 -7.16 -6.56 -0.60
C ALA A 38 -7.07 -6.08 0.86
N SER A 39 -8.17 -6.15 1.62
CA SER A 39 -8.18 -5.82 3.06
C SER A 39 -7.20 -6.67 3.86
N ARG A 40 -7.12 -7.98 3.58
CA ARG A 40 -6.14 -8.87 4.20
C ARG A 40 -4.71 -8.46 3.83
N LEU A 41 -4.46 -8.12 2.56
CA LEU A 41 -3.14 -7.72 2.10
C LEU A 41 -2.68 -6.41 2.74
N LEU A 42 -3.59 -5.47 2.99
CA LEU A 42 -3.30 -4.23 3.74
C LEU A 42 -2.79 -4.55 5.15
N MET A 43 -3.47 -5.42 5.90
CA MET A 43 -3.04 -5.83 7.24
C MET A 43 -1.65 -6.50 7.22
N ILE A 44 -1.37 -7.30 6.20
CA ILE A 44 -0.05 -7.93 6.03
C ILE A 44 1.02 -6.85 5.76
N LYS A 45 0.74 -5.88 4.88
CA LYS A 45 1.66 -4.76 4.60
C LYS A 45 1.93 -3.92 5.84
N ASP A 46 0.93 -3.67 6.68
CA ASP A 46 1.10 -2.97 7.97
C ASP A 46 2.05 -3.72 8.90
N ASN A 47 1.90 -5.04 8.99
CA ASN A 47 2.79 -5.88 9.78
C ASN A 47 4.23 -5.86 9.23
N VAL A 48 4.40 -5.87 7.91
CA VAL A 48 5.71 -5.75 7.27
C VAL A 48 6.34 -4.41 7.59
N ILE A 49 5.64 -3.29 7.39
CA ILE A 49 6.12 -1.94 7.69
C ILE A 49 6.51 -1.83 9.18
N ARG A 50 5.65 -2.29 10.09
CA ARG A 50 5.93 -2.30 11.53
C ARG A 50 7.20 -3.08 11.87
N ASN A 51 7.39 -4.25 11.25
CA ASN A 51 8.58 -5.07 11.49
C ASN A 51 9.85 -4.44 10.89
N LEU A 52 9.75 -3.74 9.76
CA LEU A 52 10.88 -3.01 9.18
C LEU A 52 11.27 -1.83 10.09
N LEU A 53 10.30 -1.03 10.54
CA LEU A 53 10.56 0.08 11.46
C LEU A 53 11.24 -0.37 12.75
N ARG A 54 10.83 -1.52 13.32
CA ARG A 54 11.47 -2.11 14.51
C ARG A 54 12.92 -2.54 14.29
N LYS A 55 13.30 -2.85 13.05
CA LYS A 55 14.65 -3.28 12.67
C LYS A 55 15.56 -2.13 12.27
N THR A 56 15.01 -0.94 12.05
CA THR A 56 15.79 0.25 11.73
C THR A 56 16.29 0.91 13.04
N PRO A 57 17.62 1.05 13.25
CA PRO A 57 18.15 1.72 14.43
C PRO A 57 17.69 3.19 14.49
N LEU A 58 17.17 3.64 15.63
CA LEU A 58 16.67 5.01 15.80
C LEU A 58 17.78 6.07 15.62
N ASP A 59 19.03 5.72 15.91
CA ASP A 59 20.21 6.57 15.74
C ASP A 59 20.44 6.98 14.27
N SER A 60 19.92 6.20 13.32
CA SER A 60 20.02 6.50 11.88
C SER A 60 19.07 7.61 11.42
N PHE A 61 18.18 8.10 12.29
CA PHE A 61 17.23 9.18 12.00
C PHE A 61 17.57 10.51 12.68
N GLY A 62 18.73 10.63 13.37
CA GLY A 62 19.19 11.89 13.96
C GLY A 62 18.29 12.47 15.05
N LEU A 63 17.43 11.64 15.67
CA LEU A 63 16.66 12.00 16.84
C LEU A 63 17.42 11.54 18.09
N GLU A 64 18.27 12.41 18.62
CA GLU A 64 18.79 12.20 19.98
C GLU A 64 17.64 12.32 20.99
N ALA A 65 17.68 11.44 21.99
CA ALA A 65 16.71 11.33 23.08
C ALA A 65 16.81 12.51 24.06
#